data_AF-A0A4S2HKP6-F1
#
_entry.id   AF-A0A4S2HKP6-F1
#
_cell.length_a   1.000
_cell.length_b   1.000
_cell.length_c   1.000
_cell.angle_alpha   90.00
_cell.angle_beta   90.00
_cell.angle_gamma   90.00
#
_symmetry.space_group_name_H-M   'P 1'
#
loop_
_entity.id
_entity.type
_entity.pdbx_description
1 polymer ?
#
loop_
_entity_poly.entity_id
_entity_poly.type
_entity_poly.pdbx_seq_one_letter_code
_entity_poly.pdbx_strand_id
1 'polypeptide(L)'
;MVRKNREELERGKEIKSLLDKSLQKESETSRKRTVVFIDSDSKNEEEGADIVKYIGNKECFKEDVLIATSVLDNGISIKDYELRNFIIMATTREQFIQMLGRKRKREDTECLNVYILLRDKKDFERFFLTSEKQVKFKTEFSGQEDKLLEKIMKSEFSYQCARKLCFVKGTSLIFNELAVKQWDYLYQYYQKMVDRFEYEGGTAFLKEQLEWIGCKNVEEKCKELMQSLLGKMREVIENYKGKVLSEEDRKAVREKIRLDIVRILKSCDVSEEKDKKVIKGLIEEYSKSSDNRPLTKKFNDVMKFIGLNYCLVREGKEYGIVDGNP
;
A
#
# COMPACT_ATOMS: atom_id res chain seq x y z
N MET A 1 -22.45 -13.79 4.37
CA MET A 1 -21.32 -13.88 5.32
C MET A 1 -20.08 -13.35 4.61
N VAL A 2 -19.71 -12.09 4.85
CA VAL A 2 -18.51 -11.48 4.25
C VAL A 2 -17.30 -12.19 4.82
N ARG A 3 -16.51 -12.85 3.97
CA ARG A 3 -15.43 -13.75 4.41
C ARG A 3 -14.22 -12.92 4.82
N LYS A 4 -13.77 -13.09 6.07
CA LYS A 4 -12.64 -12.37 6.69
C LYS A 4 -11.37 -12.47 5.85
N ASN A 5 -10.79 -11.34 5.47
CA ASN A 5 -9.42 -11.29 4.98
C ASN A 5 -8.48 -11.04 6.16
N ARG A 6 -7.93 -12.12 6.74
CA ARG A 6 -7.12 -12.07 7.97
C ARG A 6 -5.93 -11.12 7.86
N GLU A 7 -5.34 -11.00 6.67
CA GLU A 7 -4.21 -10.11 6.39
C GLU A 7 -4.60 -8.62 6.49
N GLU A 8 -5.78 -8.23 5.99
CA GLU A 8 -6.29 -6.85 6.10
C GLU A 8 -6.58 -6.48 7.56
N LEU A 9 -7.10 -7.44 8.34
CA LEU A 9 -7.39 -7.27 9.76
C LEU A 9 -6.12 -7.04 10.58
N GLU A 10 -5.11 -7.91 10.40
CA GLU A 10 -3.82 -7.80 11.09
C GLU A 10 -3.14 -6.47 10.73
N ARG A 11 -3.16 -6.09 9.45
CA ARG A 11 -2.60 -4.82 8.98
C ARG A 11 -3.33 -3.60 9.53
N GLY A 12 -4.66 -3.63 9.62
CA GLY A 12 -5.45 -2.55 10.20
C GLY A 12 -5.09 -2.30 11.68
N LYS A 13 -4.94 -3.38 12.45
CA LYS A 13 -4.49 -3.33 13.85
C LYS A 13 -3.07 -2.81 13.99
N GLU A 14 -2.17 -3.22 13.09
CA GLU A 14 -0.79 -2.72 13.06
C GLU A 14 -0.74 -1.20 12.80
N ILE A 15 -1.49 -0.70 11.81
CA ILE A 15 -1.56 0.74 11.49
C ILE A 15 -2.11 1.52 12.68
N LYS A 16 -3.18 1.04 13.32
CA LYS A 16 -3.71 1.66 14.54
C LYS A 16 -2.64 1.77 15.62
N SER A 17 -1.91 0.69 15.88
CA SER A 17 -0.82 0.67 16.88
C SER A 17 0.29 1.67 16.56
N LEU A 18 0.68 1.79 15.28
CA LEU A 18 1.69 2.75 14.84
C LEU A 18 1.21 4.20 15.00
N LEU A 19 -0.03 4.49 14.64
CA LEU A 19 -0.63 5.82 14.81
C LEU A 19 -0.77 6.18 16.29
N ASP A 20 -1.30 5.29 17.13
CA ASP A 20 -1.43 5.50 18.57
C ASP A 20 -0.07 5.86 19.20
N LYS A 21 1.01 5.13 18.84
CA LYS A 21 2.37 5.42 19.30
C LYS A 21 2.91 6.76 18.80
N SER A 22 2.59 7.13 17.56
CA SER A 22 3.10 8.36 16.95
C SER A 22 2.39 9.59 17.53
N LEU A 23 1.08 9.49 17.76
CA LEU A 23 0.26 10.56 18.33
C LEU A 23 0.51 10.77 19.83
N GLN A 24 0.87 9.72 20.58
CA GLN A 24 1.29 9.86 21.98
C GLN A 24 2.53 10.76 22.12
N LYS A 25 3.50 10.65 21.19
CA LYS A 25 4.72 11.48 21.19
C LYS A 25 4.46 12.96 20.89
N GLU A 26 3.39 13.28 20.17
CA GLU A 26 2.99 14.66 19.85
C GLU A 26 2.16 15.32 20.98
N SER A 27 1.59 14.52 21.89
CA SER A 27 0.56 14.97 22.83
C SER A 27 1.05 15.72 24.07
N GLU A 28 2.36 15.95 24.22
CA GLU A 28 2.91 16.80 25.29
C GLU A 28 2.58 18.31 25.09
N THR A 29 2.01 18.70 23.94
CA THR A 29 1.73 20.12 23.62
C THR A 29 0.37 20.37 22.94
N SER A 30 -0.51 19.37 22.80
CA SER A 30 -1.78 19.51 22.04
C SER A 30 -2.88 18.52 22.48
N ARG A 31 -4.14 18.79 22.12
CA ARG A 31 -5.30 17.87 22.31
C ARG A 31 -4.93 16.47 21.79
N LYS A 32 -5.16 15.45 22.61
CA LYS A 32 -4.97 14.04 22.26
C LYS A 32 -5.86 13.68 21.06
N ARG A 33 -5.23 13.33 19.93
CA ARG A 33 -5.94 12.83 18.75
C ARG A 33 -6.42 11.40 18.98
N THR A 34 -7.57 11.05 18.42
CA THR A 34 -8.23 9.75 18.60
C THR A 34 -8.23 8.93 17.31
N VAL A 35 -7.90 7.64 17.41
CA VAL A 35 -7.87 6.70 16.28
C VAL A 35 -8.80 5.53 16.58
N VAL A 36 -9.72 5.25 15.66
CA VAL A 36 -10.62 4.08 15.72
C VAL A 36 -10.34 3.12 14.58
N PHE A 37 -10.48 1.82 14.86
CA PHE A 37 -10.42 0.75 13.86
C PHE A 37 -11.74 -0.03 13.85
N ILE A 38 -12.35 -0.15 12.67
CA ILE A 38 -13.62 -0.86 12.46
C ILE A 38 -13.43 -2.03 11.50
N ASP A 39 -13.85 -3.20 11.96
CA ASP A 39 -13.87 -4.45 11.20
C ASP A 39 -15.20 -5.21 11.36
N SER A 40 -15.30 -6.39 10.72
CA SER A 40 -16.53 -7.18 10.67
C SER A 40 -17.01 -7.65 12.03
N ASP A 41 -16.10 -7.76 12.99
CA ASP A 41 -16.35 -8.17 14.35
C ASP A 41 -16.68 -6.98 15.25
N SER A 42 -16.31 -5.74 14.88
CA SER A 42 -16.65 -4.52 15.64
C SER A 42 -18.15 -4.34 15.87
N LYS A 43 -19.03 -4.94 15.06
CA LYS A 43 -20.49 -4.94 15.31
C LYS A 43 -20.92 -5.77 16.53
N ASN A 44 -20.05 -6.67 17.00
CA ASN A 44 -20.31 -7.55 18.14
C ASN A 44 -19.68 -7.01 19.44
N GLU A 45 -18.88 -5.94 19.35
CA GLU A 45 -18.29 -5.24 20.48
C GLU A 45 -19.14 -3.99 20.76
N GLU A 46 -19.44 -3.70 22.03
CA GLU A 46 -20.38 -2.61 22.41
C GLU A 46 -19.93 -1.25 21.86
N GLU A 47 -18.67 -0.89 22.07
CA GLU A 47 -18.07 0.36 21.57
C GLU A 47 -18.03 0.41 20.03
N GLY A 48 -17.64 -0.69 19.38
CA GLY A 48 -17.59 -0.78 17.92
C GLY A 48 -18.97 -0.68 17.27
N ALA A 49 -20.00 -1.27 17.88
CA ALA A 49 -21.37 -1.24 17.40
C ALA A 49 -21.95 0.18 17.43
N ASP A 50 -21.67 0.93 18.50
CA ASP A 50 -22.09 2.32 18.63
C ASP A 50 -21.44 3.22 17.59
N ILE A 51 -20.15 3.04 17.32
CA ILE A 51 -19.44 3.82 16.30
C ILE A 51 -20.00 3.48 14.91
N VAL A 52 -20.18 2.21 14.58
CA VAL A 52 -20.78 1.79 13.30
C VAL A 52 -22.18 2.38 13.13
N LYS A 53 -23.00 2.37 14.18
CA LYS A 53 -24.34 2.95 14.18
C LYS A 53 -24.30 4.47 14.03
N TYR A 54 -23.36 5.14 14.70
CA TYR A 54 -23.16 6.57 14.56
C TYR A 54 -22.82 6.94 13.10
N ILE A 55 -21.83 6.27 12.51
CA ILE A 55 -21.41 6.53 11.13
C ILE A 55 -22.55 6.22 10.15
N GLY A 56 -23.27 5.11 10.35
CA GLY A 56 -24.41 4.76 9.50
C GLY A 56 -25.54 5.80 9.52
N ASN A 57 -25.80 6.41 10.68
CA ASN A 57 -26.88 7.39 10.84
C ASN A 57 -26.47 8.83 10.50
N LYS A 58 -25.22 9.21 10.77
CA LYS A 58 -24.73 10.58 10.58
C LYS A 58 -23.94 10.77 9.29
N GLU A 59 -23.52 9.68 8.65
CA GLU A 59 -22.66 9.67 7.47
C GLU A 59 -21.33 10.42 7.74
N CYS A 60 -20.86 10.46 8.99
CA CYS A 60 -19.59 11.04 9.42
C CYS A 60 -19.07 10.31 10.67
N PHE A 61 -17.84 10.60 11.09
CA PHE A 61 -17.24 10.05 12.31
C PHE A 61 -16.70 11.19 13.19
N LYS A 62 -16.53 10.94 14.49
CA LYS A 62 -16.12 12.00 15.45
C LYS A 62 -14.62 12.00 15.71
N GLU A 63 -13.98 10.89 15.44
CA GLU A 63 -12.57 10.64 15.70
C GLU A 63 -11.70 11.34 14.65
N ASP A 64 -10.46 11.68 15.00
CA ASP A 64 -9.53 12.30 14.04
C ASP A 64 -9.13 11.33 12.91
N VAL A 65 -9.09 10.02 13.20
CA VAL A 65 -8.74 8.99 12.21
C VAL A 65 -9.66 7.77 12.35
N LEU A 66 -10.32 7.42 11.24
CA LEU A 66 -11.06 6.18 11.08
C LEU A 66 -10.29 5.23 10.15
N ILE A 67 -9.94 4.05 10.66
CA ILE A 67 -9.41 2.94 9.87
C ILE A 67 -10.53 1.92 9.73
N ALA A 68 -10.82 1.50 8.50
CA ALA A 68 -11.87 0.52 8.25
C ALA A 68 -11.46 -0.53 7.23
N THR A 69 -11.96 -1.75 7.44
CA THR A 69 -11.95 -2.82 6.43
C THR A 69 -13.29 -2.83 5.68
N SER A 70 -13.63 -3.95 5.02
CA SER A 70 -14.86 -4.14 4.22
C SER A 70 -16.20 -3.97 4.96
N VAL A 71 -16.19 -3.51 6.21
CA VAL A 71 -17.41 -3.21 6.99
C VAL A 71 -18.11 -1.96 6.55
N LEU A 72 -17.35 -0.94 6.12
CA LEU A 72 -17.95 0.23 5.50
C LEU A 72 -18.52 -0.08 4.11
N ASP A 73 -18.19 -1.24 3.53
CA ASP A 73 -18.73 -1.64 2.21
C ASP A 73 -20.22 -2.02 2.25
N ASN A 74 -20.80 -2.23 3.44
CA ASN A 74 -22.20 -2.60 3.59
C ASN A 74 -23.10 -1.38 3.83
N GLY A 75 -23.26 -0.54 2.81
CA GLY A 75 -24.31 0.49 2.76
C GLY A 75 -24.03 1.78 3.55
N ILE A 76 -22.84 1.95 4.12
CA ILE A 76 -22.45 3.20 4.78
C ILE A 76 -21.81 4.13 3.76
N SER A 77 -22.26 5.38 3.72
CA SER A 77 -21.65 6.47 2.95
C SER A 77 -21.09 7.51 3.91
N ILE A 78 -19.95 8.10 3.57
CA ILE A 78 -19.34 9.20 4.31
C ILE A 78 -19.60 10.49 3.55
N LYS A 79 -20.41 11.37 4.16
CA LYS A 79 -20.73 12.73 3.72
C LYS A 79 -20.25 13.72 4.77
N ASP A 80 -18.93 13.77 4.93
CA ASP A 80 -18.26 14.62 5.90
C ASP A 80 -17.50 15.77 5.20
N TYR A 81 -17.79 17.02 5.61
CA TYR A 81 -17.13 18.21 5.07
C TYR A 81 -15.78 18.47 5.73
N GLU A 82 -15.47 17.84 6.86
CA GLU A 82 -14.20 17.96 7.60
C GLU A 82 -13.18 16.89 7.17
N LEU A 83 -13.63 15.87 6.43
CA LEU A 83 -12.73 14.86 5.88
C LEU A 83 -11.79 15.48 4.84
N ARG A 84 -10.54 15.73 5.23
CA ARG A 84 -9.49 16.30 4.36
C ARG A 84 -8.68 15.24 3.62
N ASN A 85 -8.47 14.08 4.23
CA ASN A 85 -7.53 13.06 3.75
C ASN A 85 -8.21 11.70 3.68
N PHE A 86 -8.01 10.97 2.57
CA PHE A 86 -8.58 9.65 2.35
C PHE A 86 -7.52 8.70 1.81
N ILE A 87 -7.28 7.58 2.49
CA ILE A 87 -6.23 6.61 2.12
C ILE A 87 -6.87 5.35 1.56
N ILE A 88 -6.49 4.96 0.34
CA ILE A 88 -6.98 3.76 -0.34
C ILE A 88 -5.85 2.75 -0.47
N MET A 89 -6.08 1.55 0.07
CA MET A 89 -5.09 0.47 0.13
C MET A 89 -5.46 -0.74 -0.76
N ALA A 90 -6.26 -0.50 -1.80
CA ALA A 90 -6.74 -1.51 -2.73
C ALA A 90 -5.67 -1.97 -3.73
N THR A 91 -5.72 -3.26 -4.08
CA THR A 91 -4.86 -3.86 -5.12
C THR A 91 -5.61 -4.18 -6.41
N THR A 92 -6.94 -4.07 -6.39
CA THR A 92 -7.84 -4.34 -7.52
C THR A 92 -8.73 -3.14 -7.79
N ARG A 93 -9.18 -3.00 -9.05
CA ARG A 93 -10.03 -1.90 -9.48
C ARG A 93 -11.35 -1.86 -8.72
N GLU A 94 -11.97 -3.01 -8.50
CA GLU A 94 -13.28 -3.12 -7.87
C GLU A 94 -13.23 -2.59 -6.44
N GLN A 95 -12.25 -3.06 -5.65
CA GLN A 95 -12.03 -2.58 -4.29
C GLN A 95 -11.72 -1.07 -4.28
N PHE A 96 -10.86 -0.62 -5.20
CA PHE A 96 -10.49 0.80 -5.28
C PHE A 96 -11.71 1.69 -5.50
N ILE A 97 -12.54 1.38 -6.50
CA ILE A 97 -13.72 2.16 -6.84
C ILE A 97 -14.78 2.08 -5.74
N GLN A 98 -14.95 0.91 -5.12
CA GLN A 98 -15.87 0.75 -3.99
C GLN A 98 -15.43 1.61 -2.80
N MET A 99 -14.15 1.57 -2.42
CA MET A 99 -13.61 2.38 -1.33
C MET A 99 -13.74 3.88 -1.63
N LEU A 100 -13.34 4.32 -2.83
CA LEU A 100 -13.46 5.72 -3.24
C LEU A 100 -14.92 6.20 -3.23
N GLY A 101 -15.83 5.37 -3.74
CA GLY A 101 -17.26 5.68 -3.81
C GLY A 101 -17.97 5.80 -2.46
N ARG A 102 -17.31 5.42 -1.35
CA ARG A 102 -17.84 5.64 0.01
C ARG A 102 -17.82 7.10 0.42
N LYS A 103 -16.82 7.86 -0.03
CA LYS A 103 -16.81 9.30 0.18
C LYS A 103 -17.67 9.96 -0.89
N ARG A 104 -18.81 10.51 -0.46
CA ARG A 104 -19.71 11.29 -1.29
C ARG A 104 -19.48 12.78 -1.03
N LYS A 105 -19.33 13.55 -2.10
CA LYS A 105 -19.35 15.00 -2.03
C LYS A 105 -20.79 15.46 -1.79
N ARG A 106 -20.99 16.42 -0.89
CA ARG A 106 -22.24 17.18 -0.77
C ARG A 106 -22.24 18.35 -1.75
N GLU A 107 -21.08 18.97 -1.94
CA GLU A 107 -20.88 20.12 -2.83
C GLU A 107 -19.67 19.93 -3.75
N ASP A 108 -19.70 20.55 -4.92
CA ASP A 108 -18.62 20.44 -5.92
C ASP A 108 -17.31 21.09 -5.45
N THR A 109 -17.39 22.04 -4.52
CA THR A 109 -16.27 22.77 -3.90
C THR A 109 -15.48 21.93 -2.91
N GLU A 110 -15.97 20.75 -2.51
CA GLU A 110 -15.27 19.87 -1.58
C GLU A 110 -13.96 19.36 -2.18
N CYS A 111 -12.85 19.71 -1.51
CA CYS A 111 -11.51 19.24 -1.79
C CYS A 111 -11.14 18.08 -0.85
N LEU A 112 -10.72 16.97 -1.43
CA LEU A 112 -10.29 15.77 -0.71
C LEU A 112 -8.92 15.34 -1.22
N ASN A 113 -7.95 15.21 -0.33
CA ASN A 113 -6.65 14.62 -0.65
C ASN A 113 -6.78 13.11 -0.63
N VAL A 114 -6.61 12.47 -1.78
CA VAL A 114 -6.65 11.01 -1.91
C VAL A 114 -5.22 10.47 -1.98
N TYR A 115 -4.87 9.63 -1.02
CA TYR A 115 -3.59 8.93 -0.96
C TYR A 115 -3.81 7.48 -1.39
N ILE A 116 -3.05 7.06 -2.40
CA ILE A 116 -3.18 5.73 -2.98
C ILE A 116 -1.93 4.94 -2.63
N LEU A 117 -2.11 3.75 -2.06
CA LEU A 117 -1.00 2.87 -1.74
C LEU A 117 -0.38 2.30 -3.02
N LEU A 118 0.91 2.59 -3.23
CA LEU A 118 1.71 1.94 -4.25
C LEU A 118 2.15 0.54 -3.82
N ARG A 119 2.28 -0.34 -4.79
CA ARG A 119 2.76 -1.73 -4.68
C ARG A 119 3.85 -1.93 -5.69
N ASP A 120 4.79 -2.83 -5.39
CA ASP A 120 5.86 -3.16 -6.31
C ASP A 120 5.64 -4.52 -6.99
N LYS A 121 6.54 -4.85 -7.92
CA LYS A 121 6.52 -6.11 -8.64
C LYS A 121 6.49 -7.33 -7.70
N LYS A 122 7.23 -7.31 -6.58
CA LYS A 122 7.29 -8.44 -5.64
C LYS A 122 5.95 -8.69 -4.96
N ASP A 123 5.20 -7.64 -4.69
CA ASP A 123 3.82 -7.78 -4.21
C ASP A 123 2.95 -8.53 -5.22
N PHE A 124 3.00 -8.14 -6.49
CA PHE A 124 2.21 -8.78 -7.54
C PHE A 124 2.68 -10.19 -7.90
N GLU A 125 3.98 -10.46 -7.88
CA GLU A 125 4.53 -11.82 -8.00
C GLU A 125 3.99 -12.72 -6.89
N ARG A 126 3.95 -12.23 -5.64
CA ARG A 126 3.39 -12.97 -4.51
C ARG A 126 1.88 -13.22 -4.67
N PHE A 127 1.14 -12.22 -5.15
CA PHE A 127 -0.30 -12.38 -5.43
C PHE A 127 -0.54 -13.36 -6.57
N PHE A 128 0.25 -13.29 -7.64
CA PHE A 128 0.19 -14.20 -8.77
C PHE A 128 0.47 -15.64 -8.33
N LEU A 129 1.56 -15.90 -7.62
CA LEU A 129 1.89 -17.24 -7.10
C LEU A 129 0.80 -17.80 -6.18
N THR A 130 0.21 -16.95 -5.34
CA THR A 130 -0.93 -17.34 -4.49
C THR A 130 -2.15 -17.72 -5.33
N SER A 131 -2.48 -16.90 -6.34
CA SER A 131 -3.61 -17.15 -7.24
C SER A 131 -3.38 -18.37 -8.14
N GLU A 132 -2.13 -18.66 -8.52
CA GLU A 132 -1.78 -19.83 -9.33
C GLU A 132 -2.05 -21.12 -8.54
N LYS A 133 -1.63 -21.17 -7.26
CA LYS A 133 -1.94 -22.31 -6.39
C LYS A 133 -3.45 -22.52 -6.20
N GLN A 134 -4.19 -21.43 -6.13
CA GLN A 134 -5.65 -21.41 -6.01
C GLN A 134 -6.34 -21.95 -7.28
N VAL A 135 -5.91 -21.52 -8.46
CA VAL A 135 -6.40 -22.04 -9.75
C VAL A 135 -6.02 -23.51 -9.93
N LYS A 136 -4.79 -23.91 -9.58
CA LYS A 136 -4.37 -25.32 -9.60
C LYS A 136 -5.27 -26.19 -8.72
N PHE A 137 -5.56 -25.75 -7.49
CA PHE A 137 -6.48 -26.43 -6.58
C PHE A 137 -7.87 -26.59 -7.19
N LYS A 138 -8.44 -25.53 -7.77
CA LYS A 138 -9.73 -25.59 -8.47
C LYS A 138 -9.69 -26.66 -9.58
N THR A 139 -8.67 -26.63 -10.45
CA THR A 139 -8.57 -27.54 -11.59
C THR A 139 -8.40 -28.99 -11.16
N GLU A 140 -7.65 -29.25 -10.09
CA GLU A 140 -7.42 -30.60 -9.55
C GLU A 140 -8.71 -31.23 -8.98
N PHE A 141 -9.52 -30.45 -8.27
CA PHE A 141 -10.65 -30.98 -7.48
C PHE A 141 -12.03 -30.73 -8.09
N SER A 142 -12.13 -29.99 -9.21
CA SER A 142 -13.40 -29.79 -9.91
C SER A 142 -13.97 -31.13 -10.37
N GLY A 143 -15.15 -31.50 -9.89
CA GLY A 143 -15.81 -32.79 -10.18
C GLY A 143 -15.23 -33.99 -9.43
N GLN A 144 -14.37 -33.80 -8.44
CA GLN A 144 -13.76 -34.86 -7.63
C GLN A 144 -14.05 -34.65 -6.13
N GLU A 145 -15.34 -34.63 -5.77
CA GLU A 145 -15.85 -34.28 -4.43
C GLU A 145 -15.27 -35.17 -3.31
N ASP A 146 -15.21 -36.49 -3.53
CA ASP A 146 -14.69 -37.43 -2.52
C ASP A 146 -13.20 -37.19 -2.22
N LYS A 147 -12.39 -36.96 -3.25
CA LYS A 147 -10.96 -36.66 -3.09
C LYS A 147 -10.73 -35.29 -2.45
N LEU A 148 -11.61 -34.33 -2.75
CA LEU A 148 -11.58 -33.01 -2.12
C LEU A 148 -11.79 -33.13 -0.61
N LEU A 149 -12.79 -33.90 -0.16
CA LEU A 149 -13.07 -34.12 1.26
C LEU A 149 -11.88 -34.76 1.99
N GLU A 150 -11.25 -35.76 1.40
CA GLU A 150 -10.04 -36.36 1.96
C GLU A 150 -8.89 -35.34 2.06
N LYS A 151 -8.71 -34.52 1.02
CA LYS A 151 -7.63 -33.53 0.97
C LYS A 151 -7.79 -32.41 1.99
N ILE A 152 -9.01 -31.88 2.17
CA ILE A 152 -9.25 -30.79 3.14
C ILE A 152 -9.01 -31.25 4.59
N MET A 153 -9.20 -32.54 4.89
CA MET A 153 -8.91 -33.08 6.22
C MET A 153 -7.40 -33.21 6.49
N LYS A 154 -6.59 -33.32 5.44
CA LYS A 154 -5.13 -33.54 5.53
C LYS A 154 -4.30 -32.27 5.33
N SER A 155 -4.89 -31.21 4.78
CA SER A 155 -4.15 -30.01 4.40
C SER A 155 -4.89 -28.74 4.78
N GLU A 156 -4.29 -27.94 5.66
CA GLU A 156 -4.78 -26.62 6.04
C GLU A 156 -4.94 -25.71 4.81
N PHE A 157 -3.99 -25.75 3.87
CA PHE A 157 -4.08 -24.98 2.62
C PHE A 157 -5.31 -25.36 1.79
N SER A 158 -5.53 -26.67 1.60
CA SER A 158 -6.69 -27.17 0.85
C SER A 158 -8.00 -26.84 1.57
N TYR A 159 -8.03 -26.97 2.89
CA TYR A 159 -9.18 -26.56 3.71
C TYR A 159 -9.51 -25.07 3.49
N GLN A 160 -8.51 -24.19 3.56
CA GLN A 160 -8.72 -22.75 3.32
C GLN A 160 -9.17 -22.45 1.89
N CYS A 161 -8.68 -23.20 0.89
CA CYS A 161 -9.14 -23.05 -0.49
C CYS A 161 -10.60 -23.50 -0.64
N ALA A 162 -10.95 -24.70 -0.17
CA ALA A 162 -12.31 -25.21 -0.19
C ALA A 162 -13.29 -24.29 0.54
N ARG A 163 -12.89 -23.77 1.72
CA ARG A 163 -13.68 -22.81 2.48
C ARG A 163 -13.98 -21.52 1.71
N LYS A 164 -13.11 -21.11 0.78
CA LYS A 164 -13.27 -19.93 -0.08
C LYS A 164 -13.95 -20.23 -1.41
N LEU A 165 -13.83 -21.43 -1.96
CA LEU A 165 -14.42 -21.79 -3.25
C LEU A 165 -15.77 -22.48 -3.12
N CYS A 166 -16.03 -23.18 -2.03
CA CYS A 166 -17.18 -24.08 -1.94
C CYS A 166 -18.23 -23.54 -0.95
N PHE A 167 -19.43 -24.12 -1.06
CA PHE A 167 -20.50 -24.02 -0.08
C PHE A 167 -21.21 -25.37 0.04
N VAL A 168 -21.89 -25.60 1.15
CA VAL A 168 -22.61 -26.84 1.40
C VAL A 168 -24.05 -26.71 0.89
N LYS A 169 -24.52 -27.71 0.13
CA LYS A 169 -25.91 -27.85 -0.28
C LYS A 169 -26.37 -29.28 0.00
N GLY A 170 -27.25 -29.44 0.99
CA GLY A 170 -27.61 -30.76 1.51
C GLY A 170 -26.38 -31.43 2.15
N THR A 171 -26.02 -32.61 1.66
CA THR A 171 -24.83 -33.36 2.11
C THR A 171 -23.61 -33.16 1.21
N SER A 172 -23.73 -32.40 0.13
CA SER A 172 -22.67 -32.24 -0.87
C SER A 172 -21.95 -30.90 -0.73
N LEU A 173 -20.64 -30.92 -1.00
CA LEU A 173 -19.80 -29.73 -1.08
C LEU A 173 -19.71 -29.28 -2.54
N ILE A 174 -20.27 -28.11 -2.84
CA ILE A 174 -20.39 -27.60 -4.21
C ILE A 174 -19.48 -26.40 -4.42
N PHE A 175 -18.82 -26.33 -5.58
CA PHE A 175 -18.05 -25.17 -6.00
C PHE A 175 -18.96 -23.98 -6.32
N ASN A 176 -18.61 -22.81 -5.80
CA ASN A 176 -19.25 -21.54 -6.12
C ASN A 176 -18.67 -21.00 -7.43
N GLU A 177 -19.49 -21.01 -8.49
CA GLU A 177 -19.10 -20.52 -9.82
C GLU A 177 -18.63 -19.07 -9.83
N LEU A 178 -19.20 -18.20 -8.99
CA LEU A 178 -18.77 -16.80 -8.88
C LEU A 178 -17.39 -16.70 -8.22
N ALA A 179 -17.14 -17.50 -7.17
CA ALA A 179 -15.84 -17.54 -6.52
C ALA A 179 -14.77 -18.10 -7.48
N VAL A 180 -15.13 -19.11 -8.26
CA VAL A 180 -14.28 -19.67 -9.32
C VAL A 180 -13.92 -18.61 -10.37
N LYS A 181 -14.92 -17.92 -10.93
CA LYS A 181 -14.69 -16.84 -11.90
C LYS A 181 -13.85 -15.70 -11.31
N GLN A 182 -14.06 -15.36 -10.05
CA GLN A 182 -13.25 -14.35 -9.36
C GLN A 182 -11.78 -14.79 -9.27
N TRP A 183 -11.50 -16.05 -8.96
CA TRP A 183 -10.13 -16.55 -8.89
C TRP A 183 -9.44 -16.55 -10.26
N ASP A 184 -10.16 -16.93 -11.31
CA ASP A 184 -9.65 -16.85 -12.69
C ASP A 184 -9.34 -15.40 -13.09
N TYR A 185 -10.25 -14.46 -12.78
CA TYR A 185 -10.04 -13.02 -13.00
C TYR A 185 -8.81 -12.50 -12.26
N LEU A 186 -8.69 -12.80 -10.96
CA LEU A 186 -7.55 -12.36 -10.14
C LEU A 186 -6.23 -12.94 -10.66
N TYR A 187 -6.22 -14.22 -11.06
CA TYR A 187 -5.04 -14.85 -11.65
C TYR A 187 -4.58 -14.10 -12.91
N GLN A 188 -5.50 -13.86 -13.86
CA GLN A 188 -5.20 -13.13 -15.09
C GLN A 188 -4.76 -11.70 -14.82
N TYR A 189 -5.42 -11.02 -13.88
CA TYR A 189 -5.07 -9.65 -13.50
C TYR A 189 -3.69 -9.55 -12.87
N TYR A 190 -3.34 -10.44 -11.93
CA TYR A 190 -2.02 -10.42 -11.31
C TYR A 190 -0.92 -10.79 -12.30
N GLN A 191 -1.19 -11.71 -13.23
CA GLN A 191 -0.27 -11.99 -14.34
C GLN A 191 -0.03 -10.74 -15.20
N LYS A 192 -1.11 -10.10 -15.67
CA LYS A 192 -1.05 -8.84 -16.44
C LYS A 192 -0.22 -7.79 -15.70
N MET A 193 -0.40 -7.65 -14.40
CA MET A 193 0.37 -6.69 -13.61
C MET A 193 1.84 -7.03 -13.54
N VAL A 194 2.22 -8.31 -13.32
CA VAL A 194 3.61 -8.75 -13.36
C VAL A 194 4.23 -8.42 -14.72
N ASP A 195 3.52 -8.70 -15.81
CA ASP A 195 3.97 -8.39 -17.17
C ASP A 195 4.14 -6.88 -17.38
N ARG A 196 3.17 -6.05 -16.94
CA ARG A 196 3.28 -4.58 -17.00
C ARG A 196 4.51 -4.07 -16.27
N PHE A 197 4.89 -4.66 -15.14
CA PHE A 197 6.12 -4.27 -14.43
C PHE A 197 7.41 -4.56 -15.23
N GLU A 198 7.41 -5.54 -16.13
CA GLU A 198 8.58 -5.82 -16.98
C GLU A 198 8.77 -4.73 -18.04
N TYR A 199 7.68 -4.15 -18.55
CA TYR A 199 7.72 -3.16 -19.63
C TYR A 199 7.67 -1.70 -19.14
N GLU A 200 6.91 -1.41 -18.08
CA GLU A 200 6.67 -0.05 -17.56
C GLU A 200 7.47 0.26 -16.28
N GLY A 201 8.23 -0.73 -15.77
CA GLY A 201 9.06 -0.58 -14.58
C GLY A 201 8.26 -0.24 -13.32
N GLY A 202 8.89 0.48 -12.39
CA GLY A 202 8.35 0.80 -11.07
C GLY A 202 7.06 1.65 -11.05
N THR A 203 6.62 2.15 -12.18
CA THR A 203 5.42 3.00 -12.32
C THR A 203 4.18 2.23 -12.79
N ALA A 204 4.31 0.95 -13.16
CA ALA A 204 3.23 0.15 -13.75
C ALA A 204 1.93 0.21 -12.94
N PHE A 205 2.00 0.01 -11.63
CA PHE A 205 0.81 0.02 -10.79
C PHE A 205 0.23 1.42 -10.57
N LEU A 206 1.07 2.46 -10.54
CA LEU A 206 0.58 3.84 -10.49
C LEU A 206 -0.22 4.16 -11.76
N LYS A 207 0.26 3.73 -12.93
CA LYS A 207 -0.44 3.90 -14.21
C LYS A 207 -1.78 3.17 -14.22
N GLU A 208 -1.81 1.91 -13.81
CA GLU A 208 -3.05 1.13 -13.64
C GLU A 208 -4.05 1.84 -12.69
N GLN A 209 -3.59 2.42 -11.57
CA GLN A 209 -4.44 3.16 -10.65
C GLN A 209 -4.99 4.47 -11.24
N LEU A 210 -4.19 5.19 -12.04
CA LEU A 210 -4.63 6.39 -12.75
C LEU A 210 -5.68 6.05 -13.82
N GLU A 211 -5.53 4.91 -14.49
CA GLU A 211 -6.52 4.38 -15.44
C GLU A 211 -7.85 4.07 -14.74
N TRP A 212 -7.84 3.55 -13.51
CA TRP A 212 -9.07 3.26 -12.76
C TRP A 212 -9.91 4.51 -12.50
N ILE A 213 -9.25 5.65 -12.25
CA ILE A 213 -9.90 6.95 -12.00
C ILE A 213 -10.35 7.61 -13.33
N GLY A 214 -9.99 7.04 -14.49
CA GLY A 214 -10.31 7.61 -15.79
C GLY A 214 -9.42 8.79 -16.17
N CYS A 215 -8.17 8.82 -15.68
CA CYS A 215 -7.21 9.84 -16.07
C CYS A 215 -6.90 9.73 -17.58
N LYS A 216 -7.11 10.82 -18.34
CA LYS A 216 -6.87 10.82 -19.79
C LYS A 216 -5.37 10.85 -20.15
N ASN A 217 -4.57 11.59 -19.39
CA ASN A 217 -3.13 11.77 -19.62
C ASN A 217 -2.31 11.04 -18.55
N VAL A 218 -2.40 9.71 -18.52
CA VAL A 218 -1.78 8.87 -17.49
C VAL A 218 -0.28 9.12 -17.36
N GLU A 219 0.45 9.20 -18.48
CA GLU A 219 1.90 9.42 -18.50
C GLU A 219 2.30 10.78 -17.92
N GLU A 220 1.61 11.85 -18.33
CA GLU A 220 1.87 13.19 -17.84
C GLU A 220 1.59 13.29 -16.33
N LYS A 221 0.46 12.74 -15.88
CA LYS A 221 0.08 12.74 -14.47
C LYS A 221 1.03 11.90 -13.62
N CYS A 222 1.49 10.76 -14.16
CA CYS A 222 2.51 9.95 -13.51
C CYS A 222 3.82 10.75 -13.33
N LYS A 223 4.29 11.44 -14.36
CA LYS A 223 5.48 12.30 -14.28
C LYS A 223 5.31 13.42 -13.25
N GLU A 224 4.16 14.10 -13.25
CA GLU A 224 3.83 15.14 -12.29
C GLU A 224 3.91 14.63 -10.83
N LEU A 225 3.32 13.46 -10.56
CA LEU A 225 3.36 12.84 -9.23
C LEU A 225 4.78 12.46 -8.81
N MET A 226 5.59 11.94 -9.74
CA MET A 226 6.99 11.61 -9.47
C MET A 226 7.83 12.87 -9.21
N GLN A 227 7.56 13.97 -9.91
CA GLN A 227 8.21 15.27 -9.65
C GLN A 227 7.80 15.86 -8.30
N SER A 228 6.52 15.73 -7.91
CA SER A 228 6.07 16.12 -6.57
C SER A 228 6.81 15.33 -5.48
N LEU A 229 7.07 14.04 -5.71
CA LEU A 229 7.84 13.21 -4.79
C LEU A 229 9.30 13.68 -4.65
N LEU A 230 9.94 14.03 -5.78
CA LEU A 230 11.27 14.64 -5.80
C LEU A 230 11.31 15.98 -5.04
N GLY A 231 10.26 16.80 -5.19
CA GLY A 231 10.10 18.05 -4.44
C GLY A 231 10.08 17.83 -2.92
N LYS A 232 9.30 16.86 -2.44
CA LYS A 232 9.27 16.51 -1.02
C LYS A 232 10.62 16.01 -0.50
N MET A 233 11.32 15.19 -1.27
CA MET A 233 12.68 14.76 -0.91
C MET A 233 13.64 15.95 -0.81
N ARG A 234 13.54 16.90 -1.76
CA ARG A 234 14.34 18.13 -1.74
C ARG A 234 14.10 18.92 -0.46
N GLU A 235 12.85 19.16 -0.09
CA GLU A 235 12.50 19.86 1.15
C GLU A 235 13.10 19.18 2.39
N VAL A 236 13.05 17.84 2.45
CA VAL A 236 13.68 17.11 3.55
C VAL A 236 15.19 17.30 3.54
N ILE A 237 15.86 17.21 2.40
CA ILE A 237 17.31 17.34 2.29
C ILE A 237 17.77 18.76 2.65
N GLU A 238 17.07 19.79 2.17
CA GLU A 238 17.38 21.20 2.43
C GLU A 238 17.36 21.54 3.93
N ASN A 239 16.46 20.92 4.70
CA ASN A 239 16.42 21.11 6.16
C ASN A 239 17.71 20.67 6.88
N TYR A 240 18.54 19.84 6.25
CA TYR A 240 19.80 19.33 6.79
C TYR A 240 21.04 19.85 6.04
N LYS A 241 20.84 20.57 4.94
CA LYS A 241 21.92 21.13 4.11
C LYS A 241 22.74 22.15 4.91
N GLY A 242 24.05 22.12 4.71
CA GLY A 242 24.99 23.04 5.37
C GLY A 242 25.20 22.79 6.87
N LYS A 243 24.55 21.77 7.45
CA LYS A 243 24.74 21.36 8.84
C LYS A 243 25.76 20.23 8.92
N VAL A 244 26.52 20.21 10.02
CA VAL A 244 27.27 19.01 10.43
C VAL A 244 26.27 17.96 10.89
N LEU A 245 26.28 16.79 10.25
CA LEU A 245 25.36 15.70 10.51
C LEU A 245 25.98 14.68 11.45
N SER A 246 25.36 14.53 12.62
CA SER A 246 25.62 13.41 13.52
C SER A 246 25.22 12.07 12.88
N GLU A 247 25.53 10.95 13.55
CA GLU A 247 25.05 9.65 13.09
C GLU A 247 23.52 9.56 13.18
N GLU A 248 22.94 10.14 14.22
CA GLU A 248 21.50 10.26 14.45
C GLU A 248 20.82 11.07 13.34
N ASP A 249 21.38 12.21 12.96
CA ASP A 249 20.86 13.03 11.86
C ASP A 249 20.88 12.26 10.54
N ARG A 250 21.98 11.56 10.25
CA ARG A 250 22.10 10.75 9.04
C ARG A 250 21.10 9.60 9.01
N LYS A 251 20.78 8.99 10.17
CA LYS A 251 19.72 7.98 10.26
C LYS A 251 18.35 8.61 10.04
N ALA A 252 18.09 9.76 10.66
CA ALA A 252 16.82 10.47 10.54
C ALA A 252 16.53 10.92 9.10
N VAL A 253 17.50 11.52 8.42
CA VAL A 253 17.36 11.90 7.00
C VAL A 253 17.12 10.67 6.15
N ARG A 254 17.94 9.62 6.32
CA ARG A 254 17.77 8.37 5.56
C ARG A 254 16.36 7.85 5.68
N GLU A 255 15.84 7.74 6.90
CA GLU A 255 14.52 7.16 7.12
C GLU A 255 13.39 8.00 6.50
N LYS A 256 13.52 9.33 6.50
CA LYS A 256 12.55 10.23 5.87
C LYS A 256 12.48 10.09 4.34
N ILE A 257 13.59 9.78 3.66
CA ILE A 257 13.65 9.77 2.18
C ILE A 257 13.81 8.38 1.56
N ARG A 258 14.11 7.34 2.35
CA ARG A 258 14.49 6.01 1.86
C ARG A 258 13.44 5.35 0.97
N LEU A 259 12.18 5.39 1.37
CA LEU A 259 11.10 4.79 0.57
C LEU A 259 10.88 5.54 -0.74
N ASP A 260 11.06 6.86 -0.73
CA ASP A 260 10.90 7.70 -1.90
C ASP A 260 12.06 7.50 -2.89
N ILE A 261 13.29 7.35 -2.39
CA ILE A 261 14.46 6.91 -3.17
C ILE A 261 14.14 5.60 -3.89
N VAL A 262 13.65 4.58 -3.17
CA VAL A 262 13.35 3.27 -3.77
C VAL A 262 12.29 3.40 -4.88
N ARG A 263 11.27 4.22 -4.68
CA ARG A 263 10.21 4.45 -5.68
C ARG A 263 10.75 5.11 -6.94
N ILE A 264 11.54 6.17 -6.79
CA ILE A 264 12.10 6.90 -7.94
C ILE A 264 13.11 6.03 -8.68
N LEU A 265 14.02 5.34 -7.98
CA LEU A 265 15.00 4.45 -8.61
C LEU A 265 14.33 3.31 -9.40
N LYS A 266 13.20 2.77 -8.92
CA LYS A 266 12.43 1.76 -9.66
C LYS A 266 11.78 2.33 -10.93
N SER A 267 11.57 3.64 -10.99
CA SER A 267 11.01 4.33 -12.18
C SER A 267 12.06 4.82 -13.16
N CYS A 268 13.35 4.83 -12.78
CA CYS A 268 14.43 5.23 -13.66
C CYS A 268 14.58 4.21 -14.81
N ASP A 269 14.40 4.68 -16.03
CA ASP A 269 14.73 3.93 -17.23
C ASP A 269 16.17 4.23 -17.63
N VAL A 270 17.05 3.22 -17.58
CA VAL A 270 18.47 3.34 -17.93
C VAL A 270 18.83 2.29 -18.97
N SER A 271 19.49 2.73 -20.04
CA SER A 271 19.88 1.84 -21.15
C SER A 271 21.11 0.98 -20.82
N GLU A 272 22.03 1.49 -20.00
CA GLU A 272 23.30 0.82 -19.70
C GLU A 272 23.15 -0.28 -18.64
N GLU A 273 23.61 -1.50 -18.96
CA GLU A 273 23.55 -2.65 -18.05
C GLU A 273 24.33 -2.42 -16.74
N LYS A 274 25.43 -1.65 -16.82
CA LYS A 274 26.20 -1.25 -15.65
C LYS A 274 25.36 -0.42 -14.68
N ASP A 275 24.63 0.56 -15.19
CA ASP A 275 23.78 1.44 -14.39
C ASP A 275 22.58 0.70 -13.81
N LYS A 276 21.97 -0.23 -14.58
CA LYS A 276 20.93 -1.14 -14.06
C LYS A 276 21.42 -1.91 -12.83
N LYS A 277 22.65 -2.42 -12.88
CA LYS A 277 23.27 -3.17 -11.78
C LYS A 277 23.51 -2.29 -10.55
N VAL A 278 23.93 -1.04 -10.75
CA VAL A 278 24.10 -0.06 -9.66
C VAL A 278 22.75 0.30 -9.03
N ILE A 279 21.75 0.65 -9.84
CA ILE A 279 20.40 0.97 -9.38
C ILE A 279 19.80 -0.19 -8.58
N LYS A 280 19.95 -1.42 -9.06
CA LYS A 280 19.49 -2.62 -8.32
C LYS A 280 20.14 -2.73 -6.94
N GLY A 281 21.46 -2.51 -6.86
CA GLY A 281 22.19 -2.50 -5.58
C GLY A 281 21.72 -1.39 -4.63
N LEU A 282 21.44 -0.18 -5.15
CA LEU A 282 20.89 0.92 -4.37
C LEU A 282 19.48 0.61 -3.87
N ILE A 283 18.61 0.07 -4.72
CA ILE A 283 17.26 -0.36 -4.34
C ILE A 283 17.33 -1.39 -3.21
N GLU A 284 18.19 -2.40 -3.31
CA GLU A 284 18.35 -3.42 -2.26
C GLU A 284 18.85 -2.84 -0.93
N GLU A 285 19.74 -1.84 -0.98
CA GLU A 285 20.25 -1.17 0.21
C GLU A 285 19.20 -0.31 0.92
N TYR A 286 18.46 0.49 0.15
CA TYR A 286 17.43 1.37 0.68
C TYR A 286 16.11 0.62 0.93
N SER A 287 15.90 -0.59 0.40
CA SER A 287 14.70 -1.39 0.74
C SER A 287 14.75 -1.98 2.15
N LYS A 288 15.96 -2.21 2.69
CA LYS A 288 16.14 -2.75 4.06
C LYS A 288 15.61 -1.74 5.09
N SER A 289 14.93 -2.25 6.12
CA SER A 289 14.47 -1.45 7.26
C SER A 289 15.64 -0.64 7.86
N SER A 290 15.33 0.47 8.51
CA SER A 290 16.30 1.28 9.26
C SER A 290 16.79 0.53 10.50
N ASP A 291 17.53 -0.55 10.32
CA ASP A 291 18.36 -1.15 11.37
C ASP A 291 19.57 -0.23 11.58
N ASN A 292 19.32 0.99 12.09
CA ASN A 292 20.33 1.96 12.48
C ASN A 292 21.33 2.39 11.38
N ARG A 293 21.10 2.11 10.10
CA ARG A 293 22.11 2.45 9.07
C ARG A 293 22.06 3.94 8.73
N PRO A 294 23.16 4.69 8.88
CA PRO A 294 23.22 6.09 8.49
C PRO A 294 23.35 6.25 6.97
N LEU A 295 23.09 7.46 6.46
CA LEU A 295 23.52 7.87 5.13
C LEU A 295 25.03 7.66 4.92
N THR A 296 25.37 7.16 3.73
CA THR A 296 26.74 6.88 3.29
C THR A 296 27.01 7.55 1.94
N LYS A 297 28.25 7.45 1.43
CA LYS A 297 28.63 8.00 0.12
C LYS A 297 27.77 7.50 -1.05
N LYS A 298 27.09 6.35 -0.92
CA LYS A 298 26.13 5.85 -1.92
C LYS A 298 24.93 6.77 -2.12
N PHE A 299 24.68 7.69 -1.18
CA PHE A 299 23.76 8.80 -1.39
C PHE A 299 24.09 9.59 -2.66
N ASN A 300 25.36 9.79 -2.98
CA ASN A 300 25.79 10.55 -4.14
C ASN A 300 25.41 9.84 -5.45
N ASP A 301 25.52 8.50 -5.49
CA ASP A 301 25.06 7.71 -6.62
C ASP A 301 23.54 7.84 -6.80
N VAL A 302 22.78 7.82 -5.70
CA VAL A 302 21.33 8.05 -5.74
C VAL A 302 21.03 9.42 -6.33
N MET A 303 21.65 10.49 -5.80
CA MET A 303 21.44 11.88 -6.25
C MET A 303 21.71 12.03 -7.74
N LYS A 304 22.77 11.39 -8.25
CA LYS A 304 23.08 11.33 -9.69
C LYS A 304 21.95 10.72 -10.51
N PHE A 305 21.44 9.54 -10.13
CA PHE A 305 20.40 8.86 -10.91
C PHE A 305 19.03 9.55 -10.84
N ILE A 306 18.71 10.18 -9.71
CA ILE A 306 17.43 10.90 -9.55
C ILE A 306 17.50 12.35 -10.08
N GLY A 307 18.68 12.84 -10.45
CA GLY A 307 18.88 14.19 -10.97
C GLY A 307 18.76 15.31 -9.93
N LEU A 308 19.07 15.03 -8.66
CA LEU A 308 19.13 16.07 -7.62
C LEU A 308 20.59 16.49 -7.38
N ASN A 309 20.85 17.80 -7.32
CA ASN A 309 22.20 18.34 -7.16
C ASN A 309 22.64 18.41 -5.69
N TYR A 310 22.72 17.27 -5.01
CA TYR A 310 23.23 17.18 -3.64
C TYR A 310 24.34 16.14 -3.54
N CYS A 311 25.29 16.37 -2.65
CA CYS A 311 26.27 15.36 -2.29
C CYS A 311 26.52 15.32 -0.78
N LEU A 312 26.75 14.12 -0.29
CA LEU A 312 27.23 13.86 1.06
C LEU A 312 28.76 13.89 1.04
N VAL A 313 29.32 14.91 1.69
CA VAL A 313 30.75 15.10 1.85
C VAL A 313 31.19 14.67 3.25
N ARG A 314 32.47 14.33 3.38
CA ARG A 314 33.10 13.99 4.65
C ARG A 314 34.33 14.88 4.83
N GLU A 315 34.29 15.75 5.83
CA GLU A 315 35.43 16.57 6.25
C GLU A 315 35.92 16.03 7.61
N GLY A 316 37.08 15.37 7.60
CA GLY A 316 37.59 14.68 8.79
C GLY A 316 36.69 13.54 9.28
N LYS A 317 36.10 13.69 10.48
CA LYS A 317 35.15 12.73 11.09
C LYS A 317 33.69 13.10 10.85
N GLU A 318 33.44 14.27 10.28
CA GLU A 318 32.11 14.86 10.17
C GLU A 318 31.54 14.68 8.76
N TYR A 319 30.22 14.55 8.67
CA TYR A 319 29.49 14.45 7.40
C TYR A 319 28.61 15.68 7.23
N GLY A 320 28.45 16.13 5.99
CA GLY A 320 27.55 17.23 5.65
C GLY A 320 26.91 17.00 4.29
N ILE A 321 25.71 17.53 4.09
CA ILE A 321 25.09 17.60 2.77
C ILE A 321 25.34 18.99 2.19
N VAL A 322 25.90 19.03 1.00
CA VAL A 322 26.20 20.26 0.23
C VAL A 322 25.63 20.14 -1.19
N ASP A 323 25.61 21.25 -1.92
CA ASP A 323 25.30 21.20 -3.35
C ASP A 323 26.37 20.39 -4.09
N GLY A 324 25.95 19.57 -5.05
CA GLY A 324 26.91 18.98 -5.97
C GLY A 324 27.56 20.06 -6.83
N ASN A 325 28.84 19.88 -7.17
CA ASN A 325 29.43 20.69 -8.24
C ASN A 325 28.67 20.37 -9.55
N PRO A 326 28.24 21.40 -10.31
CA PRO A 326 27.48 21.22 -11.54
C PRO A 326 28.22 20.40 -12.61
#